data_AF-A0AAD9VC30-F1
#
_entry.id   AF-A0AAD9VC30-F1
#
_cell.length_a   1.000
_cell.length_b   1.000
_cell.length_c   1.000
_cell.angle_alpha   90.00
_cell.angle_beta   90.00
_cell.angle_gamma   90.00
#
_symmetry.space_group_name_H-M   'P 1'
#
loop_
_entity.id
_entity.type
_entity.pdbx_description
1 polymer ?
#
loop_
_entity_poly.entity_id
_entity_poly.type
_entity_poly.pdbx_seq_one_letter_code
_entity_poly.pdbx_strand_id
1 'polypeptide(L)' 'MADGLRRFKDQGTNPCLKESKASMKCLDENNYDKNKCAMYFEAYKECKKSWNERKAARRRQGLPPNDPEMQSS' A
#
# COMPACT_ATOMS: atom_id res chain seq x y z
N MET A 1 -31.45 3.00 -6.20
CA MET A 1 -30.33 2.03 -6.16
C MET A 1 -29.31 2.44 -7.22
N ALA A 2 -28.23 3.15 -6.87
CA ALA A 2 -27.00 3.27 -7.67
C ALA A 2 -26.05 4.32 -7.04
N ASP A 3 -25.13 3.88 -6.17
CA ASP A 3 -23.87 4.62 -5.93
C ASP A 3 -22.73 3.59 -5.83
N GLY A 4 -22.49 2.92 -6.96
CA GLY A 4 -21.50 1.85 -7.11
C GLY A 4 -20.11 2.34 -7.52
N LEU A 5 -19.86 3.65 -7.58
CA LEU A 5 -18.61 4.22 -8.13
C LEU A 5 -17.67 4.86 -7.10
N ARG A 6 -17.96 4.80 -5.79
CA ARG A 6 -17.07 5.35 -4.76
C ARG A 6 -16.03 4.37 -4.20
N ARG A 7 -15.69 3.29 -4.92
CA ARG A 7 -14.71 2.28 -4.45
C ARG A 7 -13.27 2.50 -4.90
N PHE A 8 -13.00 3.42 -5.81
CA PHE A 8 -11.68 3.52 -6.47
C PHE A 8 -10.81 4.70 -6.04
N LYS A 9 -11.30 5.59 -5.16
CA LYS A 9 -10.54 6.72 -4.60
C LYS A 9 -10.34 6.61 -3.09
N ASP A 10 -10.26 5.39 -2.58
CA ASP A 10 -10.04 5.17 -1.17
C ASP A 10 -8.53 5.27 -0.89
N GLN A 11 -8.08 6.49 -0.60
CA GLN A 11 -6.75 6.78 -0.04
C GLN A 11 -6.49 6.02 1.30
N GLY A 12 -7.46 5.24 1.80
CA GLY A 12 -7.34 4.30 2.92
C GLY A 12 -7.22 2.83 2.52
N THR A 13 -7.15 2.49 1.22
CA THR A 13 -7.13 1.10 0.74
C THR A 13 -5.74 0.58 0.39
N ASN A 14 -4.74 1.43 0.15
CA ASN A 14 -3.36 0.95 -0.03
C ASN A 14 -2.39 1.77 0.84
N PRO A 15 -2.11 1.32 2.07
CA PRO A 15 -1.18 2.02 2.95
C PRO A 15 0.26 2.06 2.40
N CYS A 16 0.59 1.20 1.44
CA CYS A 16 1.92 1.09 0.84
C CYS A 16 2.12 2.04 -0.36
N LEU A 17 1.29 3.08 -0.48
CA LEU A 17 1.39 4.07 -1.55
C LEU A 17 2.70 4.86 -1.50
N LYS A 18 3.26 5.10 -0.31
CA LYS A 18 4.52 5.82 -0.13
C LYS A 18 5.69 5.00 -0.72
N GLU A 19 5.83 3.74 -0.32
CA GLU A 19 6.83 2.83 -0.88
C GLU A 19 6.61 2.56 -2.37
N SER A 20 5.35 2.48 -2.83
CA SER A 20 5.04 2.33 -4.25
C SER A 20 5.50 3.54 -5.06
N LYS A 21 5.23 4.77 -4.58
CA LYS A 21 5.72 6.00 -5.22
C LYS A 21 7.24 6.07 -5.22
N ALA A 22 7.89 5.67 -4.12
CA ALA A 22 9.35 5.63 -4.03
C ALA A 22 9.96 4.63 -5.03
N SER A 23 9.35 3.44 -5.16
CA SER A 23 9.74 2.43 -6.14
C SER A 23 9.60 2.98 -7.57
N MET A 24 8.49 3.66 -7.87
CA MET A 24 8.26 4.27 -9.18
C MET A 24 9.26 5.39 -9.49
N LYS A 25 9.57 6.25 -8.51
CA LYS A 25 10.60 7.29 -8.68
C LYS A 25 11.97 6.68 -8.96
N CYS A 26 12.35 5.64 -8.23
CA CYS A 26 13.61 4.94 -8.47
C CYS A 26 13.67 4.37 -9.89
N LEU A 27 12.58 3.73 -10.37
CA LEU A 27 12.53 3.21 -11.73
C LEU A 27 12.69 4.33 -12.77
N ASP A 28 12.02 5.46 -12.59
CA ASP A 28 12.10 6.62 -13.49
C ASP A 28 13.55 7.13 -13.62
N GLU A 29 14.25 7.26 -12.50
CA GLU A 29 15.65 7.73 -12.45
C GLU A 29 16.67 6.68 -12.95
N ASN A 30 16.30 5.40 -12.99
CA ASN A 30 17.22 4.29 -13.30
C ASN A 30 16.86 3.53 -14.59
N ASN A 31 16.15 4.15 -15.54
CA ASN A 31 15.71 3.51 -16.79
C ASN A 31 14.92 2.20 -16.57
N TYR A 32 14.08 2.17 -15.53
CA TYR A 32 13.28 1.02 -15.13
C TYR A 32 14.11 -0.21 -14.72
N ASP A 33 15.36 0.00 -14.28
CA ASP A 33 16.20 -1.07 -13.74
C ASP A 33 15.70 -1.52 -12.36
N LYS A 34 15.05 -2.68 -12.35
CA LYS A 34 14.46 -3.27 -11.14
C LYS A 34 15.50 -3.74 -10.13
N ASN A 35 16.72 -4.06 -10.57
CA ASN A 35 17.78 -4.52 -9.67
C ASN A 35 18.25 -3.37 -8.78
N LYS A 36 18.39 -2.17 -9.36
CA LYS A 36 18.76 -0.97 -8.59
C LYS A 36 17.69 -0.56 -7.58
N CYS A 37 16.43 -0.85 -7.90
CA CYS A 37 15.29 -0.49 -7.05
C CYS A 37 14.81 -1.62 -6.14
N ALA A 38 15.56 -2.73 -6.02
CA ALA A 38 15.17 -3.91 -5.25
C ALA A 38 14.77 -3.57 -3.81
N MET A 39 15.52 -2.68 -3.14
CA MET A 39 15.23 -2.23 -1.78
C MET A 39 13.84 -1.57 -1.64
N TYR A 40 13.43 -0.76 -2.62
CA TYR A 40 12.11 -0.12 -2.61
C TYR A 40 10.99 -1.14 -2.80
N PHE A 41 11.23 -2.14 -3.65
CA PHE A 41 10.29 -3.26 -3.83
C PHE A 41 10.20 -4.14 -2.59
N GLU A 42 11.30 -4.37 -1.87
CA GLU A 42 11.30 -5.09 -0.60
C GLU A 42 10.51 -4.34 0.47
N ALA A 43 10.75 -3.03 0.62
CA ALA A 43 9.96 -2.18 1.52
C ALA A 43 8.45 -2.24 1.19
N TYR A 44 8.09 -2.19 -0.09
CA TYR A 44 6.70 -2.35 -0.51
C TYR A 44 6.11 -3.73 -0.18
N LYS A 45 6.89 -4.81 -0.34
CA LYS A 45 6.47 -6.17 0.03
C LYS A 45 6.25 -6.30 1.53
N GLU A 46 7.15 -5.74 2.34
CA GLU A 46 7.03 -5.72 3.80
C GLU A 46 5.76 -4.97 4.23
N CYS A 47 5.54 -3.76 3.69
CA CYS A 47 4.32 -3.02 3.98
C CYS A 47 3.06 -3.83 3.61
N LYS A 48 3.05 -4.47 2.44
CA LYS A 48 1.90 -5.27 1.99
C LYS A 48 1.66 -6.49 2.90
N LYS A 49 2.74 -7.11 3.40
CA LYS A 49 2.66 -8.21 4.36
C LYS A 49 2.03 -7.73 5.67
N SER A 50 2.57 -6.67 6.26
CA SER A 50 2.02 -6.10 7.50
C SER A 50 0.58 -5.62 7.33
N TRP A 51 0.22 -5.04 6.17
CA TRP A 51 -1.15 -4.65 5.89
C TRP A 51 -2.10 -5.84 5.81
N ASN A 52 -1.68 -6.95 5.19
CA ASN A 52 -2.49 -8.18 5.16
C ASN A 52 -2.68 -8.77 6.56
N GLU A 53 -1.64 -8.75 7.39
CA GLU A 53 -1.70 -9.19 8.80
C GLU A 53 -2.65 -8.31 9.61
N ARG A 54 -2.53 -6.98 9.49
CA ARG A 54 -3.46 -6.03 10.13
C ARG A 54 -4.88 -6.22 9.65
N LYS A 55 -5.14 -6.36 8.34
CA LYS A 55 -6.47 -6.68 7.83
C LYS A 55 -7.02 -8.00 8.39
N ALA A 56 -6.17 -9.01 8.55
CA ALA A 56 -6.59 -10.27 9.16
C ALA A 56 -6.93 -10.09 10.65
N ALA A 57 -6.11 -9.37 11.40
CA ALA A 57 -6.35 -9.05 12.81
C ALA A 57 -7.63 -8.22 13.01
N ARG A 58 -7.82 -7.17 12.20
CA ARG A 58 -9.02 -6.32 12.25
C ARG A 58 -10.28 -7.08 11.88
N ARG A 59 -10.23 -7.99 10.90
CA ARG A 59 -11.34 -8.91 10.60
C ARG A 59 -11.68 -9.80 11.79
N ARG A 60 -10.69 -10.31 12.52
CA ARG A 60 -10.94 -11.09 13.77
C ARG A 60 -11.59 -10.23 14.86
N GLN A 61 -11.28 -8.93 14.90
CA GLN A 61 -11.85 -7.98 15.86
C GLN A 61 -13.20 -7.38 15.40
N GLY A 62 -13.71 -7.75 14.22
CA GLY A 62 -14.94 -7.14 13.66
C GLY A 62 -14.76 -5.70 13.19
N LEU A 63 -13.53 -5.22 13.04
CA LEU A 63 -13.20 -3.88 12.60
C LEU A 63 -13.11 -3.78 11.07
N PRO A 64 -13.45 -2.60 10.48
CA PRO A 64 -13.39 -2.39 9.03
C PRO A 64 -11.96 -2.53 8.48
N PRO A 65 -11.78 -2.83 7.18
CA PRO A 65 -10.45 -3.08 6.59
C PRO A 65 -9.63 -1.81 6.32
N ASN A 66 -10.23 -0.62 6.43
CA ASN A 66 -9.60 0.68 6.14
C ASN A 66 -8.74 1.10 7.34
N ASP A 67 -7.43 1.08 7.18
CA ASP A 67 -6.45 1.35 8.24
C ASP A 67 -5.91 2.79 8.12
N PRO A 68 -6.32 3.74 8.99
CA PRO A 68 -5.93 5.14 8.87
C PRO A 68 -4.49 5.44 9.35
N GLU A 69 -3.81 4.49 9.99
CA GLU A 69 -2.58 4.74 10.76
C GLU A 69 -1.30 4.82 9.91
N MET A 70 -1.33 4.35 8.66
CA MET A 70 -0.14 4.34 7.79
C MET A 70 0.20 5.68 7.12
N GLN A 71 -0.49 6.78 7.44
CA GLN A 71 -0.12 8.12 6.95
C GLN A 71 0.98 8.80 7.80
N SER A 72 1.31 8.26 8.96
CA SER A 72 2.25 8.87 9.92
C SER A 72 3.57 8.10 9.99
N SER A 73 4.47 8.32 9.03
CA SER A 73 5.92 8.30 9.30
C SER A 73 6.67 9.14 8.28
#